data_AF-A0AAW9I285-F1
#
_entry.id   AF-A0AAW9I285-F1
#
_cell.length_a   1.000
_cell.length_b   1.000
_cell.length_c   1.000
_cell.angle_alpha   90.00
_cell.angle_beta   90.00
_cell.angle_gamma   90.00
#
_symmetry.space_group_name_H-M   'P 1'
#
loop_
_entity.id
_entity.type
_entity.pdbx_description
1 polymer ?
#
loop_
_entity_poly.entity_id
_entity_poly.type
_entity_poly.pdbx_seq_one_letter_code
_entity_poly.pdbx_strand_id
1 'polypeptide(L)'
;QEDYDKLVDILFEKHYKKLIEEGKTEKEAKSQGEKIAIEDARYVFPNACETKMVFTINTRSLYNFFDHRCCERAQWEIRELATQMLKEVKSVAPILFKNCGPKCVKGPCPEGKMSCGEIVSIREKFKNL
;
A
#
# COMPACT_ATOMS: atom_id res chain seq x y z
N GLN A 1 -1.07 -16.47 14.61
CA GLN A 1 -2.33 -15.88 15.09
C GLN A 1 -2.46 -16.06 16.59
N GLU A 2 -2.28 -17.27 17.13
CA GLU A 2 -2.39 -17.56 18.57
C GLU A 2 -1.60 -16.61 19.49
N ASP A 3 -0.35 -16.26 19.16
CA ASP A 3 0.46 -15.39 20.01
C ASP A 3 -0.02 -13.92 20.01
N TYR A 4 -0.61 -13.48 18.90
CA TYR A 4 -1.26 -12.18 18.82
C TYR A 4 -2.52 -12.16 19.69
N ASP A 5 -3.35 -13.20 19.60
CA ASP A 5 -4.59 -13.29 20.37
C ASP A 5 -4.28 -13.32 21.88
N LYS A 6 -3.26 -14.09 22.30
CA LYS A 6 -2.76 -14.08 23.69
C LYS A 6 -2.29 -12.70 24.14
N LEU A 7 -1.58 -11.96 23.27
CA LEU A 7 -1.12 -10.61 23.59
C LEU A 7 -2.29 -9.65 23.75
N VAL A 8 -3.31 -9.74 22.90
CA VAL A 8 -4.54 -8.95 23.01
C VAL A 8 -5.24 -9.25 24.33
N ASP A 9 -5.39 -10.52 24.73
CA ASP A 9 -6.04 -10.89 26.00
C ASP A 9 -5.30 -10.31 27.22
N ILE A 10 -3.97 -10.41 27.24
CA ILE A 10 -3.14 -9.85 28.33
C ILE A 10 -3.29 -8.33 28.41
N LEU A 11 -3.28 -7.65 27.26
CA LEU A 11 -3.45 -6.19 27.20
C LEU A 11 -4.87 -5.76 27.56
N PHE A 12 -5.88 -6.53 27.15
CA PHE A 12 -7.29 -6.29 27.47
C PHE A 12 -7.50 -6.29 28.99
N GLU A 13 -7.05 -7.34 29.69
CA GLU A 13 -7.18 -7.45 31.15
C GLU A 13 -6.53 -6.27 31.87
N LYS A 14 -5.35 -5.84 31.39
CA LYS A 14 -4.62 -4.69 31.95
C LYS A 14 -5.40 -3.38 31.76
N HIS A 15 -5.89 -3.13 30.55
CA HIS A 15 -6.61 -1.89 30.22
C HIS A 15 -8.00 -1.86 30.86
N TYR A 16 -8.71 -2.99 30.91
CA TYR A 16 -10.01 -3.13 31.56
C TYR A 16 -9.94 -2.74 33.04
N LYS A 17 -9.01 -3.31 33.80
CA LYS A 17 -8.82 -3.00 35.23
C LYS A 17 -8.55 -1.51 35.46
N LYS A 18 -7.65 -0.94 34.67
CA LYS A 18 -7.32 0.48 34.73
C LYS A 18 -8.55 1.37 34.48
N LEU A 19 -9.38 1.03 33.48
CA LEU A 19 -10.57 1.81 33.14
C LEU A 19 -11.67 1.73 34.21
N ILE A 20 -11.80 0.58 34.88
CA ILE A 20 -12.69 0.42 36.03
C ILE A 20 -12.20 1.26 37.21
N GLU A 21 -10.90 1.27 37.50
CA GLU A 21 -10.28 2.10 38.54
C GLU A 21 -10.46 3.60 38.27
N GLU A 22 -10.44 4.01 37.00
CA GLU A 22 -10.75 5.38 36.55
C GLU A 22 -12.25 5.74 36.64
N GLY A 23 -13.10 4.81 37.11
CA GLY A 23 -14.52 5.04 37.37
C GLY A 23 -15.43 4.88 36.14
N LYS A 24 -14.96 4.26 35.06
CA LYS A 24 -15.83 3.97 33.90
C LYS A 24 -16.79 2.82 34.19
N THR A 25 -17.92 2.80 33.49
CA THR A 25 -18.86 1.69 33.58
C THR A 25 -18.27 0.42 32.97
N GLU A 26 -18.69 -0.77 33.43
CA GLU A 26 -18.18 -2.05 32.92
C GLU A 26 -18.32 -2.18 31.40
N LYS A 27 -19.43 -1.68 30.85
CA LYS A 27 -19.71 -1.71 29.41
C LYS A 27 -18.73 -0.84 28.63
N GLU A 28 -18.44 0.36 29.11
CA GLU A 28 -17.49 1.28 28.48
C GLU A 28 -16.06 0.78 28.63
N ALA A 29 -15.70 0.28 29.82
CA ALA A 29 -14.39 -0.28 30.10
C ALA A 29 -14.08 -1.48 29.20
N LYS A 30 -15.05 -2.37 28.95
CA LYS A 30 -14.89 -3.50 28.04
C LYS A 30 -14.68 -3.04 26.60
N SER A 31 -15.55 -2.17 26.08
CA SER A 31 -15.44 -1.70 24.68
C SER A 31 -14.15 -0.91 24.43
N GLN A 32 -13.75 -0.05 25.36
CA GLN A 32 -12.53 0.75 25.22
C GLN A 32 -11.28 -0.10 25.46
N GLY A 33 -11.29 -0.99 26.45
CA GLY A 33 -10.18 -1.89 26.74
C GLY A 33 -9.85 -2.80 25.57
N GLU A 34 -10.86 -3.36 24.89
CA GLU A 34 -10.69 -4.20 23.70
C GLU A 34 -10.04 -3.41 22.55
N LYS A 35 -10.56 -2.20 22.29
CA LYS A 35 -10.01 -1.33 21.24
C LYS A 35 -8.54 -0.98 21.49
N ILE A 36 -8.21 -0.56 22.72
CA ILE A 36 -6.83 -0.18 23.08
C ILE A 36 -5.90 -1.41 22.99
N ALA A 37 -6.36 -2.58 23.46
CA ALA A 37 -5.57 -3.80 23.40
C ALA A 37 -5.23 -4.20 21.96
N ILE A 38 -6.18 -4.10 21.02
CA ILE A 38 -5.95 -4.37 19.59
C ILE A 38 -4.98 -3.35 18.98
N GLU A 39 -5.13 -2.06 19.33
CA GLU A 39 -4.27 -0.97 18.85
C GLU A 39 -2.84 -1.04 19.38
N ASP A 40 -2.64 -1.58 20.59
CA ASP A 40 -1.32 -1.84 21.17
C ASP A 40 -0.71 -3.14 20.64
N ALA A 41 -1.52 -4.20 20.48
CA ALA A 41 -1.01 -5.47 19.99
C ALA A 41 -0.45 -5.37 18.57
N ARG A 42 -0.98 -4.49 17.72
CA ARG A 42 -0.49 -4.31 16.33
C ARG A 42 0.94 -3.76 16.23
N TYR A 43 1.55 -3.25 17.30
CA TYR A 43 2.95 -2.79 17.27
C TYR A 43 3.95 -3.91 16.95
N VAL A 44 3.56 -5.17 17.16
CA VAL A 44 4.40 -6.33 16.83
C VAL A 44 4.27 -6.76 15.37
N PHE A 45 3.32 -6.20 14.60
CA PHE A 45 3.13 -6.61 13.22
C PHE A 45 4.28 -6.15 12.32
N PRO A 46 4.74 -7.03 11.40
CA PRO A 46 5.75 -6.66 10.44
C PRO A 46 5.18 -5.75 9.34
N ASN A 47 6.05 -5.05 8.62
CA ASN A 47 5.67 -4.26 7.43
C ASN A 47 5.02 -5.11 6.32
N ALA A 48 5.22 -6.42 6.32
CA ALA A 48 4.63 -7.35 5.36
C ALA A 48 3.18 -7.76 5.69
N CYS A 49 2.59 -7.21 6.76
CA CYS A 49 1.19 -7.44 7.10
C CYS A 49 0.27 -6.93 5.97
N GLU A 50 -0.62 -7.78 5.47
CA GLU A 50 -1.56 -7.42 4.40
C GLU A 50 -2.47 -6.27 4.86
N THR A 51 -2.64 -5.26 4.01
CA THR A 51 -3.62 -4.20 4.21
C THR A 51 -4.50 -4.06 2.98
N LYS A 52 -5.78 -3.76 3.19
CA LYS A 52 -6.76 -3.52 2.12
C LYS A 52 -7.09 -2.04 2.13
N MET A 53 -6.93 -1.41 0.97
CA MET A 53 -7.16 0.03 0.80
C MET A 53 -8.05 0.29 -0.40
N VAL A 54 -8.99 1.21 -0.24
CA VAL A 54 -9.78 1.77 -1.34
C VAL A 54 -9.33 3.22 -1.51
N PHE A 55 -8.97 3.60 -2.73
CA PHE A 55 -8.55 4.97 -3.04
C PHE A 55 -9.12 5.41 -4.39
N THR A 56 -9.21 6.71 -4.57
CA THR A 56 -9.61 7.34 -5.84
C THR A 56 -8.52 8.31 -6.28
N ILE A 57 -8.10 8.22 -7.54
CA ILE A 57 -7.03 9.06 -8.11
C ILE A 57 -7.51 9.59 -9.45
N ASN A 58 -7.32 10.89 -9.70
CA ASN A 58 -7.64 11.50 -10.99
C ASN A 58 -6.61 11.12 -12.08
N THR A 59 -6.96 11.34 -13.35
CA THR A 59 -6.12 10.97 -14.50
C THR A 59 -4.71 11.57 -14.47
N ARG A 60 -4.57 12.86 -14.10
CA ARG A 60 -3.26 13.52 -14.03
C ARG A 60 -2.37 12.89 -12.98
N SER A 61 -2.93 12.57 -11.82
CA SER A 61 -2.24 11.90 -10.73
C SER A 61 -1.90 10.45 -11.10
N LEU A 62 -2.75 9.74 -11.86
CA LEU A 62 -2.43 8.41 -12.40
C LEU A 62 -1.23 8.44 -13.33
N TYR A 63 -1.13 9.44 -14.22
CA TYR A 63 0.06 9.59 -15.07
C TYR A 63 1.33 9.73 -14.24
N ASN A 64 1.32 10.60 -13.23
CA ASN A 64 2.47 10.77 -12.33
C ASN A 64 2.76 9.48 -11.54
N PHE A 65 1.72 8.79 -11.08
CA PHE A 65 1.86 7.52 -10.36
C PHE A 65 2.55 6.47 -11.22
N PHE A 66 2.09 6.24 -12.45
CA PHE A 66 2.69 5.27 -13.37
C PHE A 66 4.10 5.66 -13.79
N ASP A 67 4.34 6.95 -14.07
CA ASP A 67 5.66 7.48 -14.44
C ASP A 67 6.74 7.12 -13.39
N HIS A 68 6.37 7.10 -12.10
CA HIS A 68 7.26 6.80 -10.99
C HIS A 68 7.24 5.33 -10.53
N ARG A 69 6.06 4.73 -10.42
CA ARG A 69 5.88 3.40 -9.82
C ARG A 69 6.06 2.26 -10.81
N CYS A 70 5.91 2.50 -12.11
CA CYS A 70 6.22 1.49 -13.13
C CYS A 70 7.73 1.46 -13.49
N CYS A 71 8.56 2.32 -12.89
CA CYS A 71 10.01 2.37 -13.15
C CYS A 71 10.73 1.19 -12.50
N GLU A 72 11.75 0.64 -13.16
CA GLU A 72 12.58 -0.45 -12.62
C GLU A 72 13.35 -0.07 -11.34
N ARG A 73 13.48 1.24 -11.05
CA ARG A 73 14.04 1.73 -9.78
C ARG A 73 13.07 1.66 -8.60
N ALA A 74 11.77 1.55 -8.87
CA ALA A 74 10.78 1.38 -7.82
C ALA A 74 10.87 -0.04 -7.25
N GLN A 75 10.52 -0.18 -5.97
CA GLN A 75 10.42 -1.48 -5.30
C GLN A 75 9.51 -2.41 -6.12
N TRP A 76 9.87 -3.68 -6.21
CA TRP A 76 9.23 -4.60 -7.14
C TRP A 76 7.75 -4.82 -6.82
N GLU A 77 7.35 -4.79 -5.53
CA GLU A 77 5.97 -4.96 -5.08
C GLU A 77 5.07 -3.81 -5.59
N ILE A 78 5.48 -2.55 -5.40
CA ILE A 78 4.70 -1.40 -5.88
C ILE A 78 4.71 -1.30 -7.40
N ARG A 79 5.78 -1.78 -8.04
CA ARG A 79 5.90 -1.83 -9.49
C ARG A 79 4.95 -2.84 -10.10
N GLU A 80 4.82 -4.01 -9.48
CA GLU A 80 3.83 -5.01 -9.89
C GLU A 80 2.41 -4.47 -9.74
N LEU A 81 2.09 -3.90 -8.56
CA LEU A 81 0.79 -3.27 -8.31
C LEU A 81 0.47 -2.19 -9.36
N ALA A 82 1.40 -1.27 -9.60
CA ALA A 82 1.21 -0.20 -10.58
C ALA A 82 1.06 -0.72 -12.01
N THR A 83 1.75 -1.80 -12.36
CA THR A 83 1.63 -2.44 -13.68
C THR A 83 0.26 -3.09 -13.85
N GLN A 84 -0.27 -3.76 -12.82
CA GLN A 84 -1.62 -4.33 -12.84
C GLN A 84 -2.68 -3.22 -12.94
N MET A 85 -2.55 -2.16 -12.13
CA MET A 85 -3.43 -0.99 -12.22
C MET A 85 -3.43 -0.36 -13.62
N LEU A 86 -2.26 -0.28 -14.27
CA LEU A 86 -2.17 0.28 -15.62
C LEU A 86 -2.91 -0.59 -16.66
N LYS A 87 -2.88 -1.92 -16.53
CA LYS A 87 -3.65 -2.82 -17.42
C LYS A 87 -5.14 -2.56 -17.32
N GLU A 88 -5.67 -2.49 -16.10
CA GLU A 88 -7.09 -2.21 -15.85
C GLU A 88 -7.50 -0.83 -16.38
N VAL A 89 -6.66 0.18 -16.17
CA VAL A 89 -6.97 1.53 -16.64
C VAL A 89 -6.87 1.65 -18.17
N LYS A 90 -5.96 0.90 -18.81
CA LYS A 90 -5.89 0.82 -20.28
C LYS A 90 -7.09 0.12 -20.90
N SER A 91 -7.68 -0.87 -20.23
CA SER A 91 -8.89 -1.54 -20.72
C SER A 91 -10.09 -0.58 -20.72
N VAL A 92 -10.19 0.28 -19.70
CA VAL A 92 -11.28 1.26 -19.57
C VAL A 92 -11.08 2.49 -20.47
N ALA A 93 -9.86 3.03 -20.55
CA ALA A 93 -9.57 4.28 -21.26
C ALA A 93 -8.30 4.19 -22.15
N PRO A 94 -8.31 3.37 -23.21
CA PRO A 94 -7.10 3.06 -23.98
C PRO A 94 -6.46 4.27 -24.65
N ILE A 95 -7.26 5.26 -25.10
CA ILE A 95 -6.75 6.46 -25.77
C ILE A 95 -5.92 7.32 -24.81
N LEU A 96 -6.38 7.48 -23.56
CA LEU A 96 -5.70 8.28 -22.55
C LEU A 96 -4.40 7.61 -22.09
N PHE A 97 -4.43 6.29 -21.89
CA PHE A 97 -3.33 5.54 -21.28
C PHE A 97 -2.43 4.79 -22.28
N LYS A 98 -2.61 5.00 -23.59
CA LYS A 98 -1.85 4.34 -24.67
C LYS A 98 -0.33 4.36 -24.45
N ASN A 99 0.20 5.52 -24.08
CA ASN A 99 1.65 5.75 -23.88
C ASN A 99 2.02 5.87 -22.39
N CYS A 100 1.19 5.37 -21.49
CA CYS A 100 1.49 5.37 -20.05
C CYS A 100 2.41 4.21 -19.65
N GLY A 101 3.19 4.45 -18.61
CA GLY A 101 4.27 3.59 -18.14
C GLY A 101 5.34 4.43 -17.45
N PRO A 102 6.54 3.90 -17.22
CA PRO A 102 7.64 4.71 -16.69
C PRO A 102 8.04 5.81 -17.67
N LYS A 103 8.64 6.91 -17.17
CA LYS A 103 9.00 8.10 -17.97
C LYS A 103 9.81 7.78 -19.23
N CYS A 104 10.64 6.74 -19.20
CA CYS A 104 11.44 6.29 -20.35
C CYS A 104 10.61 5.71 -21.52
N VAL A 105 9.31 5.46 -21.35
CA VAL A 105 8.40 5.07 -22.44
C VAL A 105 8.13 6.25 -23.38
N LYS A 106 7.99 7.45 -22.84
CA LYS A 106 7.66 8.67 -23.61
C LYS A 106 8.90 9.41 -24.13
N GLY A 107 10.10 9.06 -23.66
CA GLY A 107 11.32 9.80 -23.97
C GLY A 107 12.58 9.18 -23.38
N PRO A 108 13.71 9.90 -23.35
CA PRO A 108 14.93 9.44 -22.70
C PRO A 108 14.71 9.21 -21.20
N CYS A 109 15.53 8.34 -20.59
CA CYS A 109 15.45 8.06 -19.16
C CYS A 109 15.85 9.33 -18.36
N PRO A 110 14.96 9.88 -17.51
CA PRO A 110 15.26 11.09 -16.75
C PRO A 110 16.26 10.86 -15.61
N GLU A 111 16.55 9.60 -15.30
CA GLU A 111 17.41 9.21 -14.18
C GLU A 111 18.91 9.36 -14.50
N GLY A 112 19.27 9.62 -15.77
CA GLY A 112 20.65 9.84 -16.20
C GLY A 112 21.58 8.69 -15.78
N LYS A 113 22.57 8.98 -14.92
CA LYS A 113 23.51 7.99 -14.38
C LYS A 113 22.85 6.89 -13.57
N MET A 114 21.65 7.13 -13.03
CA MET A 114 20.87 6.18 -12.25
C MET A 114 19.91 5.35 -13.12
N SER A 115 20.07 5.37 -14.44
CA SER A 115 19.27 4.55 -15.35
C SER A 115 19.46 3.05 -15.07
N CYS A 116 18.39 2.27 -15.23
CA CYS A 116 18.45 0.81 -15.15
C CYS A 116 19.11 0.15 -16.37
N GLY A 117 19.42 0.91 -17.43
CA GLY A 117 20.02 0.39 -18.68
C GLY A 117 19.04 -0.30 -19.63
N GLU A 118 17.94 -0.85 -19.11
CA GLU A 118 17.00 -1.72 -19.85
C GLU A 118 15.88 -0.98 -20.61
N ILE A 119 16.16 0.20 -21.19
CA ILE A 119 15.11 1.06 -21.79
C ILE A 119 14.36 0.35 -22.93
N VAL A 120 15.06 -0.43 -23.74
CA VAL A 120 14.47 -1.13 -24.90
C VAL A 120 13.46 -2.18 -24.43
N SER A 121 13.88 -3.06 -23.52
CA SER A 121 13.04 -4.10 -22.91
C SER A 121 11.81 -3.50 -22.22
N ILE A 122 11.99 -2.42 -21.45
CA ILE A 122 10.88 -1.72 -20.79
C ILE A 122 9.87 -1.19 -21.82
N ARG A 123 10.34 -0.56 -22.90
CA ARG A 123 9.44 -0.02 -23.93
C ARG A 123 8.64 -1.12 -24.62
N GLU A 124 9.24 -2.26 -24.90
CA GLU A 124 8.53 -3.42 -25.47
C GLU A 124 7.48 -3.96 -24.50
N LYS A 125 7.85 -4.13 -23.23
CA LYS A 125 6.93 -4.56 -22.16
C LYS A 125 5.69 -3.68 -22.09
N PHE A 126 5.84 -2.36 -22.03
CA PHE A 126 4.70 -1.43 -21.87
C PHE A 126 3.90 -1.18 -23.16
N LYS A 127 4.47 -1.47 -24.34
CA LYS A 127 3.74 -1.48 -25.62
C LYS A 127 2.78 -2.67 -25.71
N ASN A 128 3.18 -3.83 -25.19
CA ASN A 128 2.42 -5.08 -25.23
C ASN A 128 1.52 -5.30 -24.00
N LEU A 129 1.35 -4.26 -23.17
CA LEU A 129 0.62 -4.26 -21.90
C LEU A 129 -0.79 -3.72 -22.07
#